data_AF-A0A497LZN9-F1
#
_entry.id   AF-A0A497LZN9-F1
#
_cell.length_a   1.000
_cell.length_b   1.000
_cell.length_c   1.000
_cell.angle_alpha   90.00
_cell.angle_beta   90.00
_cell.angle_gamma   90.00
#
_symmetry.space_group_name_H-M   'P 1'
#
loop_
_entity.id
_entity.type
_entity.pdbx_description
1 polymer ?
#
loop_
_entity_poly.entity_id
_entity_poly.type
_entity_poly.pdbx_seq_one_letter_code
_entity_poly.pdbx_strand_id
1 'polypeptide(L)'
;MLVLAGEWGLPPVPPYKPRRWEVKNIGSRDITLMALFASLYAVINVLQGLTVGNPSIYGPIQLRIADCLIALAALFGWPVIFGVSLGCVLANFYAFVSPVDVLLGPTANLVAAVVVYRFRRKPLLGCILGVFPIGLIVGGGYLWWFFEPPDIFGLRLPAWMAMAISITLSSLVAVAIIGYSLLQALIRFGITGTSKKAAT
;
A
#
# COMPACT_ATOMS: atom_id res chain seq x y z
N MET A 1 -39.74 42.51 51.18
CA MET A 1 -38.38 42.81 50.68
C MET A 1 -38.04 41.73 49.67
N LEU A 2 -38.29 42.01 48.38
CA LEU A 2 -38.07 41.10 47.25
C LEU A 2 -36.62 41.27 46.79
N VAL A 3 -35.76 40.26 46.95
CA VAL A 3 -34.41 40.26 46.38
C VAL A 3 -34.37 39.30 45.19
N LEU A 4 -34.11 39.93 44.06
CA LEU A 4 -33.98 39.50 42.68
C LEU A 4 -33.27 38.15 42.47
N ALA A 5 -33.91 37.28 41.70
CA ALA A 5 -33.29 36.16 40.99
C ALA A 5 -32.33 36.71 39.93
N GLY A 6 -31.04 36.78 40.27
CA GLY A 6 -29.96 37.16 39.36
C GLY A 6 -29.58 35.99 38.46
N GLU A 7 -29.60 36.23 37.15
CA GLU A 7 -29.33 35.27 36.09
C GLU A 7 -27.89 34.75 36.12
N TRP A 8 -27.73 33.49 36.51
CA TRP A 8 -26.48 32.75 36.34
C TRP A 8 -26.35 32.27 34.88
N GLY A 9 -26.05 33.21 33.98
CA GLY A 9 -25.67 32.91 32.60
C GLY A 9 -24.31 32.23 32.58
N LEU A 10 -24.26 30.98 32.11
CA LEU A 10 -22.99 30.27 31.89
C LEU A 10 -22.09 31.07 30.94
N PRO A 11 -20.77 31.12 31.18
CA PRO A 11 -19.85 31.77 30.26
C PRO A 11 -19.89 31.08 28.88
N PRO A 12 -19.68 31.83 27.79
CA PRO A 12 -19.74 31.30 26.44
C PRO A 12 -18.68 30.20 26.25
N VAL A 13 -19.13 29.00 25.88
CA VAL A 13 -18.24 27.87 25.58
C VAL A 13 -17.43 28.20 24.32
N PRO A 14 -16.09 28.10 24.35
CA PRO A 14 -15.28 28.35 23.17
C PRO A 14 -15.62 27.33 22.06
N PRO A 15 -15.51 27.72 20.77
CA PRO A 15 -15.82 26.82 19.66
C PRO A 15 -14.91 25.59 19.70
N TYR A 16 -15.52 24.41 19.59
CA TYR A 16 -14.81 23.12 19.57
C TYR A 16 -13.78 23.11 18.43
N LYS A 17 -12.49 23.07 18.78
CA LYS A 17 -11.40 22.95 17.80
C LYS A 17 -10.99 21.47 17.74
N PRO A 18 -11.39 20.71 16.70
CA PRO A 18 -11.07 19.29 16.63
C PRO A 18 -9.56 19.09 16.64
N ARG A 19 -9.08 18.18 17.49
CA ARG A 19 -7.67 17.85 17.62
C ARG A 19 -7.27 17.02 16.39
N ARG A 20 -6.11 17.29 15.79
CA ARG A 20 -5.60 16.62 14.57
C ARG A 20 -5.58 15.08 14.62
N TRP A 21 -5.69 14.52 15.82
CA TRP A 21 -5.60 13.09 16.14
C TRP A 21 -6.92 12.50 16.63
N GLU A 22 -8.07 13.13 16.38
CA GLU A 22 -9.36 12.44 16.57
C GLU A 22 -9.32 11.13 15.78
N VAL A 23 -9.35 10.03 16.53
CA VAL A 23 -9.32 8.67 16.01
C VAL A 23 -10.57 8.54 15.13
N LYS A 24 -10.37 8.53 13.81
CA LYS A 24 -11.46 8.31 12.86
C LYS A 24 -12.06 6.95 13.21
N ASN A 25 -13.30 6.94 13.70
CA ASN A 25 -14.03 5.71 13.94
C ASN A 25 -14.06 4.91 12.64
N ILE A 26 -13.50 3.70 12.67
CA ILE A 26 -13.46 2.80 11.53
C ILE A 26 -14.90 2.33 11.31
N GLY A 27 -15.57 2.91 10.32
CA GLY A 27 -16.93 2.51 9.97
C GLY A 27 -16.95 1.12 9.31
N SER A 28 -18.11 0.47 9.32
CA SER A 28 -18.32 -0.83 8.65
C SER A 28 -17.80 -0.84 7.21
N ARG A 29 -18.04 0.24 6.46
CA ARG A 29 -17.53 0.43 5.09
C ARG A 29 -16.00 0.38 4.99
N ASP A 30 -15.28 0.96 5.95
CA ASP A 30 -13.81 0.97 5.95
C ASP A 30 -13.26 -0.45 6.19
N ILE A 31 -13.90 -1.22 7.08
CA ILE A 31 -13.57 -2.62 7.35
C ILE A 31 -13.84 -3.49 6.11
N THR A 32 -14.99 -3.28 5.45
CA THR A 32 -15.32 -4.02 4.22
C THR A 32 -14.31 -3.72 3.11
N LEU A 33 -13.93 -2.46 2.91
CA LEU A 33 -12.90 -2.09 1.94
C LEU A 33 -11.56 -2.75 2.27
N MET A 34 -11.15 -2.72 3.54
CA MET A 34 -9.92 -3.38 3.99
C MET A 34 -9.93 -4.89 3.70
N ALA A 35 -11.04 -5.57 4.01
CA ALA A 35 -11.20 -7.00 3.76
C ALA A 35 -11.20 -7.34 2.26
N LEU A 36 -11.87 -6.54 1.42
CA LEU A 36 -11.90 -6.71 -0.04
C LEU A 36 -10.52 -6.55 -0.66
N PHE A 37 -9.76 -5.54 -0.26
CA PHE A 37 -8.41 -5.34 -0.79
C PHE A 37 -7.42 -6.38 -0.26
N ALA A 38 -7.58 -6.84 0.99
CA ALA A 38 -6.78 -7.93 1.54
C ALA A 38 -7.01 -9.25 0.79
N SER A 39 -8.27 -9.63 0.57
CA SER A 39 -8.59 -10.85 -0.16
C SER A 39 -8.16 -10.77 -1.62
N LEU A 40 -8.36 -9.63 -2.28
CA LEU A 40 -7.94 -9.43 -3.66
C LEU A 40 -6.41 -9.51 -3.81
N TYR A 41 -5.65 -8.87 -2.92
CA TYR A 41 -4.18 -8.95 -2.93
C TYR A 41 -3.70 -10.38 -2.70
N ALA A 42 -4.30 -11.10 -1.74
CA ALA A 42 -3.94 -12.49 -1.47
C ALA A 42 -4.25 -13.40 -2.66
N VAL A 43 -5.47 -13.32 -3.21
CA VAL A 43 -5.91 -14.15 -4.35
C VAL A 43 -5.04 -13.92 -5.58
N ILE A 44 -4.71 -12.66 -5.92
CA ILE A 44 -3.85 -12.37 -7.08
C ILE A 44 -2.48 -13.02 -6.91
N ASN A 45 -1.85 -12.90 -5.73
CA ASN A 45 -0.54 -13.53 -5.50
C ASN A 45 -0.61 -15.06 -5.50
N VAL A 46 -1.64 -15.64 -4.88
CA VAL A 46 -1.82 -17.11 -4.85
C VAL A 46 -2.07 -17.65 -6.25
N LEU A 47 -2.97 -17.01 -7.03
CA LEU A 47 -3.25 -17.40 -8.41
C LEU A 47 -2.02 -17.24 -9.30
N GLN A 48 -1.31 -16.12 -9.17
CA GLN A 48 -0.06 -15.91 -9.91
C GLN A 48 0.96 -16.99 -9.55
N GLY A 49 0.99 -17.44 -8.29
CA GLY A 49 1.86 -18.53 -7.81
C GLY A 49 1.52 -19.88 -8.44
N LEU A 50 0.23 -20.15 -8.57
CA LEU A 50 -0.29 -21.39 -9.16
C LEU A 50 -0.17 -21.40 -10.70
N THR A 51 -0.39 -20.27 -11.37
CA THR A 51 -0.47 -20.20 -12.85
C THR A 51 0.88 -20.00 -13.51
N VAL A 52 1.72 -19.10 -12.99
CA VAL A 52 2.97 -18.69 -13.67
C VAL A 52 4.18 -19.51 -13.20
N GLY A 53 4.05 -20.20 -12.06
CA GLY A 53 5.13 -21.02 -11.50
C GLY A 53 6.26 -20.18 -10.88
N ASN A 54 7.07 -20.87 -10.06
CA ASN A 54 8.05 -20.27 -9.17
C ASN A 54 9.42 -20.07 -9.85
N PRO A 55 9.50 -19.08 -10.76
CA PRO A 55 10.42 -17.98 -10.47
C PRO A 55 9.76 -16.61 -10.58
N SER A 56 8.49 -16.52 -10.99
CA SER A 56 7.81 -15.25 -11.26
C SER A 56 7.42 -14.46 -10.01
N ILE A 57 7.27 -15.13 -8.86
CA ILE A 57 6.90 -14.50 -7.58
C ILE A 57 8.02 -14.60 -6.55
N TYR A 58 8.77 -15.71 -6.53
CA TYR A 58 9.88 -15.88 -5.58
C TYR A 58 11.26 -16.04 -6.24
N GLY A 59 11.38 -15.98 -7.56
CA GLY A 59 12.67 -16.14 -8.24
C GLY A 59 13.51 -14.87 -8.36
N PRO A 60 14.59 -14.89 -9.16
CA PRO A 60 15.48 -13.73 -9.41
C PRO A 60 14.79 -12.52 -10.07
N ILE A 61 13.66 -12.78 -10.74
CA ILE A 61 12.82 -11.78 -11.41
C ILE A 61 11.41 -11.92 -10.84
N GLN A 62 11.17 -11.30 -9.68
CA GLN A 62 9.86 -11.30 -9.03
C GLN A 62 9.01 -10.16 -9.57
N LEU A 63 7.92 -10.46 -10.28
CA LEU A 63 6.95 -9.47 -10.71
C LEU A 63 5.64 -9.74 -9.96
N ARG A 64 5.38 -8.95 -8.92
CA ARG A 64 4.13 -9.04 -8.14
C ARG A 64 3.05 -8.19 -8.80
N ILE A 65 2.11 -8.83 -9.49
CA ILE A 65 0.99 -8.12 -10.14
C ILE A 65 0.09 -7.46 -9.07
N ALA A 66 0.01 -8.05 -7.88
CA ALA A 66 -0.78 -7.51 -6.78
C ALA A 66 -0.33 -6.11 -6.32
N ASP A 67 0.93 -5.71 -6.57
CA ASP A 67 1.45 -4.39 -6.21
C ASP A 67 0.72 -3.25 -6.94
N CYS A 68 0.04 -3.53 -8.04
CA CYS A 68 -0.85 -2.58 -8.71
C CYS A 68 -1.92 -2.02 -7.75
N LEU A 69 -2.36 -2.81 -6.76
CA LEU A 69 -3.34 -2.41 -5.74
C LEU A 69 -2.80 -1.33 -4.80
N ILE A 70 -1.48 -1.24 -4.63
CA ILE A 70 -0.83 -0.19 -3.84
C ILE A 70 -1.14 1.20 -4.42
N ALA A 71 -1.19 1.32 -5.75
CA ALA A 71 -1.55 2.57 -6.43
C ALA A 71 -2.96 3.06 -6.04
N LEU A 72 -3.88 2.14 -5.75
CA LEU A 72 -5.25 2.47 -5.33
C LEU A 72 -5.32 3.03 -3.91
N ALA A 73 -4.29 2.85 -3.09
CA ALA A 73 -4.18 3.51 -1.79
C ALA A 73 -4.23 5.05 -1.92
N ALA A 74 -3.79 5.61 -3.05
CA ALA A 74 -3.92 7.04 -3.33
C ALA A 74 -5.39 7.53 -3.37
N LEU A 75 -6.33 6.66 -3.77
CA LEU A 75 -7.75 7.00 -3.94
C LEU A 75 -8.56 6.72 -2.67
N PHE A 76 -8.40 5.53 -2.07
CA PHE A 76 -9.23 5.05 -0.96
C PHE A 76 -8.60 5.29 0.42
N GLY A 77 -7.31 5.59 0.49
CA GLY A 77 -6.59 5.94 1.72
C GLY A 77 -6.29 4.77 2.65
N TRP A 78 -6.28 5.06 3.95
CA TRP A 78 -5.89 4.13 5.03
C TRP A 78 -6.50 2.71 4.98
N PRO A 79 -7.80 2.47 4.67
CA PRO A 79 -8.33 1.11 4.63
C PRO A 79 -7.63 0.22 3.60
N VAL A 80 -7.19 0.78 2.46
CA VAL A 80 -6.47 0.03 1.43
C VAL A 80 -5.03 -0.22 1.81
N ILE A 81 -4.37 0.73 2.48
CA ILE A 81 -3.01 0.55 3.02
C ILE A 81 -2.97 -0.67 3.95
N PHE A 82 -3.91 -0.74 4.89
CA PHE A 82 -4.02 -1.89 5.80
C PHE A 82 -4.46 -3.17 5.07
N GLY A 83 -5.40 -3.07 4.13
CA GLY A 83 -5.88 -4.23 3.37
C GLY A 83 -4.76 -4.91 2.56
N VAL A 84 -4.03 -4.12 1.77
CA VAL A 84 -2.91 -4.62 0.94
C VAL A 84 -1.77 -5.17 1.79
N SER A 85 -1.48 -4.55 2.95
CA SER A 85 -0.46 -5.05 3.89
C SER A 85 -0.87 -6.39 4.50
N LEU A 86 -2.12 -6.54 4.97
CA LEU A 86 -2.64 -7.81 5.49
C LEU A 86 -2.72 -8.89 4.41
N GLY A 87 -3.15 -8.53 3.20
CA GLY A 87 -3.15 -9.44 2.06
C GLY A 87 -1.75 -9.97 1.75
N CYS A 88 -0.72 -9.13 1.90
CA CYS A 88 0.67 -9.54 1.74
C CYS A 88 1.13 -10.52 2.83
N VAL A 89 0.73 -10.29 4.09
CA VAL A 89 0.98 -11.25 5.18
C VAL A 89 0.37 -12.60 4.82
N LEU A 90 -0.90 -12.62 4.41
CA LEU A 90 -1.62 -13.85 4.06
C LEU A 90 -1.00 -14.59 2.86
N ALA A 91 -0.64 -13.85 1.81
CA ALA A 91 0.02 -14.43 0.64
C ALA A 91 1.38 -15.05 0.99
N ASN A 92 2.17 -14.35 1.81
CA ASN A 92 3.49 -14.83 2.23
C ASN A 92 3.38 -16.02 3.20
N PHE A 93 2.36 -16.05 4.06
CA PHE A 93 2.04 -17.21 4.90
C PHE A 93 1.65 -18.43 4.06
N TYR A 94 0.92 -18.25 2.96
CA TYR A 94 0.53 -19.37 2.10
C TYR A 94 1.72 -19.97 1.36
N ALA A 95 2.62 -19.13 0.83
CA ALA A 95 3.77 -19.61 0.09
C ALA A 95 4.94 -20.07 0.97
N PHE A 96 5.02 -19.55 2.20
CA PHE A 96 5.99 -19.91 3.24
C PHE A 96 7.45 -20.02 2.76
N VAL A 97 7.91 -19.07 1.95
CA VAL A 97 9.27 -19.10 1.37
C VAL A 97 10.34 -18.77 2.42
N SER A 98 10.10 -17.81 3.29
CA SER A 98 10.98 -17.50 4.43
C SER A 98 10.24 -16.73 5.52
N PRO A 99 10.51 -16.98 6.82
CA PRO A 99 9.96 -16.18 7.92
C PRO A 99 10.28 -14.68 7.78
N VAL A 100 11.43 -14.37 7.16
CA VAL A 100 11.88 -12.99 6.93
C VAL A 100 11.01 -12.30 5.88
N ASP A 101 10.55 -13.01 4.84
CA ASP A 101 9.68 -12.46 3.80
C ASP A 101 8.26 -12.19 4.34
N VAL A 102 7.78 -12.99 5.29
CA VAL A 102 6.49 -12.80 5.97
C VAL A 102 6.47 -11.51 6.81
N LEU A 103 7.62 -11.06 7.33
CA LEU A 103 7.71 -9.82 8.10
C LEU A 103 8.15 -8.63 7.24
N LEU A 104 9.23 -8.78 6.49
CA LEU A 104 9.80 -7.67 5.72
C LEU A 104 8.99 -7.33 4.46
N GLY A 105 8.36 -8.31 3.80
CA GLY A 105 7.50 -8.09 2.64
C GLY A 105 6.33 -7.14 2.96
N PRO A 106 5.50 -7.42 3.97
CA PRO A 106 4.40 -6.54 4.37
C PRO A 106 4.86 -5.16 4.85
N THR A 107 6.02 -5.06 5.52
CA THR A 107 6.56 -3.75 5.91
C THR A 107 6.95 -2.91 4.70
N ALA A 108 7.59 -3.51 3.69
CA ALA A 108 7.91 -2.82 2.45
C ALA A 108 6.65 -2.36 1.73
N ASN A 109 5.63 -3.21 1.69
CA ASN A 109 4.34 -2.93 1.07
C ASN A 109 3.59 -1.79 1.78
N LEU A 110 3.63 -1.79 3.11
CA LEU A 110 3.05 -0.74 3.93
C LEU A 110 3.74 0.60 3.69
N VAL A 111 5.06 0.63 3.69
CA VAL A 111 5.84 1.85 3.40
C VAL A 111 5.53 2.37 2.00
N ALA A 112 5.50 1.48 0.99
CA ALA A 112 5.13 1.83 -0.37
C ALA A 112 3.73 2.46 -0.46
N ALA A 113 2.74 1.83 0.16
CA ALA A 113 1.36 2.30 0.18
C ALA A 113 1.22 3.66 0.89
N VAL A 114 1.95 3.88 2.00
CA VAL A 114 1.99 5.16 2.71
C VAL A 114 2.62 6.25 1.84
N VAL A 115 3.72 5.95 1.13
CA VAL A 115 4.36 6.90 0.20
C VAL A 115 3.39 7.30 -0.91
N VAL A 116 2.75 6.31 -1.55
CA VAL A 116 1.74 6.55 -2.59
C VAL A 116 0.60 7.42 -2.06
N TYR A 117 0.08 7.11 -0.87
CA TYR A 117 -0.97 7.89 -0.23
C TYR A 117 -0.55 9.33 0.10
N ARG A 118 0.70 9.52 0.57
CA ARG A 118 1.26 10.84 0.87
C ARG A 118 1.37 11.71 -0.38
N PHE A 119 1.67 11.11 -1.52
CA PHE A 119 1.79 11.76 -2.82
C PHE A 119 0.51 11.67 -3.68
N ARG A 120 -0.66 11.43 -3.08
CA ARG A 120 -1.97 11.36 -3.78
C ARG A 120 -2.32 12.57 -4.65
N ARG A 121 -1.69 13.73 -4.44
CA ARG A 121 -1.84 14.94 -5.29
C ARG A 121 -1.11 14.83 -6.64
N LYS A 122 -0.08 13.98 -6.73
CA LYS A 122 0.69 13.66 -7.94
C LYS A 122 0.87 12.13 -8.01
N PRO A 123 -0.17 11.38 -8.40
CA PRO A 123 -0.21 9.92 -8.29
C PRO A 123 0.93 9.21 -9.03
N LEU A 124 1.35 9.71 -10.20
CA LEU A 124 2.53 9.17 -10.92
C LEU A 124 3.80 9.23 -10.07
N LEU A 125 4.05 10.37 -9.43
CA LEU A 125 5.21 10.54 -8.57
C LEU A 125 5.11 9.62 -7.35
N GLY A 126 3.91 9.46 -6.80
CA GLY A 126 3.65 8.52 -5.70
C GLY A 126 3.94 7.07 -6.08
N CYS A 127 3.50 6.62 -7.26
CA CYS A 127 3.78 5.27 -7.76
C CYS A 127 5.28 5.04 -7.97
N ILE A 128 5.99 5.99 -8.60
CA ILE A 128 7.44 5.87 -8.82
C ILE A 128 8.18 5.84 -7.48
N LEU A 129 7.85 6.75 -6.55
CA LEU A 129 8.49 6.81 -5.24
C LEU A 129 8.14 5.60 -4.35
N GLY A 130 6.94 5.05 -4.48
CA GLY A 130 6.47 3.91 -3.70
C GLY A 130 7.16 2.59 -4.09
N VAL A 131 7.71 2.49 -5.29
CA VAL A 131 8.42 1.30 -5.77
C VAL A 131 9.82 1.17 -5.15
N PHE A 132 10.46 2.29 -4.81
CA PHE A 132 11.81 2.28 -4.21
C PHE A 132 11.87 1.53 -2.87
N PRO A 133 10.96 1.77 -1.90
CA PRO A 133 10.89 0.96 -0.68
C PRO A 133 10.79 -0.54 -0.94
N ILE A 134 10.03 -0.95 -1.95
CA ILE A 134 9.83 -2.37 -2.29
C ILE A 134 11.16 -2.96 -2.75
N GLY A 135 11.80 -2.38 -3.76
CA GLY A 135 13.05 -2.96 -4.27
C GLY A 135 14.25 -2.80 -3.33
N LEU A 136 14.30 -1.77 -2.47
CA LEU A 136 15.35 -1.61 -1.47
C LEU A 136 15.20 -2.60 -0.30
N ILE A 137 13.99 -2.73 0.26
CA ILE A 137 13.75 -3.58 1.43
C ILE A 137 13.65 -5.05 1.02
N VAL A 138 12.93 -5.36 -0.06
CA VAL A 138 12.76 -6.73 -0.55
C VAL A 138 14.01 -7.17 -1.29
N GLY A 139 14.34 -6.51 -2.41
CA GLY A 139 15.45 -6.92 -3.28
C GLY A 139 16.84 -6.67 -2.72
N GLY A 140 17.09 -5.46 -2.24
CA GLY A 140 18.38 -5.08 -1.65
C GLY A 140 18.60 -5.57 -0.22
N GLY A 141 17.51 -5.85 0.51
CA GLY A 141 17.55 -6.22 1.92
C GLY A 141 17.83 -7.70 2.15
N TYR A 142 16.85 -8.57 1.88
CA TYR A 142 16.93 -9.99 2.30
C TYR A 142 16.92 -10.99 1.16
N LEU A 143 16.44 -10.62 -0.04
CA LEU A 143 16.27 -11.61 -1.11
C LEU A 143 17.59 -12.21 -1.64
N TRP A 144 18.67 -11.42 -1.64
CA TRP A 144 20.01 -11.84 -2.08
C TRP A 144 20.66 -12.89 -1.16
N TRP A 145 20.10 -13.13 0.03
CA TRP A 145 20.54 -14.22 0.90
C TRP A 145 19.96 -15.57 0.44
N PHE A 146 18.77 -15.57 -0.16
CA PHE A 146 18.05 -16.80 -0.49
C PHE A 146 18.18 -17.21 -1.95
N PHE A 147 18.46 -16.27 -2.86
CA PHE A 147 18.53 -16.51 -4.30
C PHE A 147 19.83 -16.01 -4.89
N GLU A 148 20.37 -16.78 -5.83
CA GLU A 148 21.49 -16.36 -6.65
C GLU A 148 21.07 -15.13 -7.48
N PRO A 149 21.90 -14.08 -7.51
CA PRO A 149 21.59 -12.87 -8.26
C PRO A 149 21.49 -13.21 -9.75
N PRO A 150 20.49 -12.65 -10.47
CA PRO A 150 20.43 -12.80 -11.91
C PRO A 150 21.66 -12.13 -12.53
N ASP A 151 22.32 -12.81 -13.46
CA ASP A 151 23.43 -12.24 -14.21
C ASP A 151 22.91 -11.10 -15.09
N ILE A 152 23.13 -9.86 -14.63
CA ILE A 152 22.79 -8.66 -15.40
C ILE A 152 23.93 -8.40 -16.37
N PHE A 153 23.75 -8.81 -17.64
CA PHE A 153 24.63 -8.47 -18.77
C PHE A 153 26.12 -8.80 -18.55
N GLY A 154 26.46 -9.85 -17.80
CA GLY A 154 27.86 -10.26 -17.56
C GLY A 154 28.67 -9.29 -16.70
N LEU A 155 28.04 -8.27 -16.11
CA LEU A 155 28.66 -7.38 -15.13
C LEU A 155 28.56 -8.01 -13.75
N ARG A 156 29.72 -8.24 -13.09
CA ARG A 156 29.79 -8.66 -11.69
C ARG A 156 29.36 -7.52 -10.75
N LEU A 157 28.07 -7.24 -10.71
CA LEU A 157 27.49 -6.35 -9.71
C LEU A 157 27.34 -7.10 -8.36
N PRO A 158 27.41 -6.39 -7.22
CA PRO A 158 27.08 -6.98 -5.94
C PRO A 158 25.67 -7.61 -5.98
N ALA A 159 25.51 -8.82 -5.44
CA ALA A 159 24.27 -9.59 -5.51
C ALA A 159 23.03 -8.80 -5.05
N TRP A 160 23.20 -7.98 -4.01
CA TRP A 160 22.14 -7.11 -3.48
C TRP A 160 21.70 -6.02 -4.47
N MET A 161 22.62 -5.45 -5.27
CA MET A 161 22.29 -4.43 -6.27
C MET A 161 21.52 -5.04 -7.44
N ALA A 162 21.97 -6.21 -7.91
CA ALA A 162 21.33 -6.87 -9.03
C ALA A 162 19.87 -7.23 -8.71
N MET A 163 19.63 -7.79 -7.52
CA MET A 163 18.30 -8.13 -7.03
C MET A 163 17.42 -6.88 -6.77
N ALA A 164 17.99 -5.83 -6.17
CA ALA A 164 17.28 -4.57 -5.98
C ALA A 164 16.85 -3.94 -7.31
N ILE A 165 17.72 -3.93 -8.32
CA ILE A 165 17.41 -3.38 -9.65
C ILE A 165 16.34 -4.23 -10.34
N SER A 166 16.47 -5.55 -10.33
CA SER A 166 15.48 -6.47 -10.93
C SER A 166 14.08 -6.24 -10.35
N ILE A 167 13.96 -6.18 -9.02
CA ILE A 167 12.67 -6.00 -8.33
C ILE A 167 12.14 -4.58 -8.47
N THR A 168 13.00 -3.56 -8.34
CA THR A 168 12.54 -2.18 -8.58
C THR A 168 11.99 -2.04 -10.00
N LEU A 169 12.62 -2.64 -11.01
CA LEU A 169 12.15 -2.56 -12.40
C LEU A 169 10.81 -3.27 -12.58
N SER A 170 10.64 -4.47 -12.03
CA SER A 170 9.39 -5.23 -12.12
C SER A 170 8.23 -4.54 -11.37
N SER A 171 8.49 -4.06 -10.15
CA SER A 171 7.52 -3.29 -9.37
C SER A 171 7.22 -1.92 -10.01
N LEU A 172 8.17 -1.31 -10.73
CA LEU A 172 7.92 -0.08 -11.49
C LEU A 172 6.90 -0.35 -12.60
N VAL A 173 7.05 -1.46 -13.33
CA VAL A 173 6.08 -1.84 -14.36
C VAL A 173 4.72 -2.14 -13.73
N ALA A 174 4.67 -2.92 -12.65
CA ALA A 174 3.41 -3.24 -11.98
C ALA A 174 2.71 -1.98 -11.43
N VAL A 175 3.38 -1.19 -10.59
CA VAL A 175 2.76 -0.07 -9.89
C VAL A 175 2.59 1.16 -10.79
N ALA A 176 3.62 1.53 -11.55
CA ALA A 176 3.62 2.78 -12.32
C ALA A 176 2.93 2.67 -13.67
N ILE A 177 2.91 1.49 -14.32
CA ILE A 177 2.15 1.30 -15.56
C ILE A 177 0.76 0.74 -15.24
N ILE A 178 0.68 -0.46 -14.67
CA ILE A 178 -0.62 -1.14 -14.48
C ILE A 178 -1.42 -0.46 -13.37
N GLY A 179 -0.82 -0.24 -12.19
CA GLY A 179 -1.48 0.42 -11.05
C GLY A 179 -1.95 1.84 -11.36
N TYR A 180 -1.11 2.64 -12.03
CA TYR A 180 -1.51 3.98 -12.45
C TYR A 180 -2.61 3.97 -13.52
N SER A 181 -2.53 3.06 -14.50
CA SER A 181 -3.58 2.93 -15.52
C SER A 181 -4.91 2.54 -14.89
N LEU A 182 -4.89 1.61 -13.93
CA LEU A 182 -6.06 1.23 -13.14
C LEU A 182 -6.61 2.40 -12.32
N LEU A 183 -5.73 3.18 -11.67
CA LEU A 183 -6.12 4.38 -10.94
C LEU A 183 -6.81 5.40 -11.85
N GLN A 184 -6.25 5.66 -13.03
CA GLN A 184 -6.83 6.57 -14.02
C GLN A 184 -8.15 6.08 -14.57
N ALA A 185 -8.27 4.77 -14.85
CA ALA A 185 -9.54 4.16 -15.24
C ALA A 185 -10.61 4.39 -14.17
N LEU A 186 -10.31 4.12 -12.89
CA LEU A 186 -11.28 4.32 -11.79
C LEU A 186 -11.67 5.78 -11.58
N ILE A 187 -10.73 6.72 -11.78
CA ILE A 187 -11.02 8.16 -11.75
C ILE A 187 -11.96 8.52 -12.91
N ARG A 188 -11.70 8.00 -14.11
CA ARG A 188 -12.47 8.26 -15.34
C ARG A 188 -13.87 7.64 -15.30
N PHE A 189 -14.02 6.46 -14.71
CA PHE A 189 -15.31 5.77 -14.54
C PHE A 189 -16.16 6.30 -13.38
N GLY A 190 -15.71 7.34 -12.66
CA GLY A 190 -16.62 8.12 -11.82
C GLY A 190 -16.92 7.55 -10.43
N ILE A 191 -16.03 6.74 -9.83
CA ILE A 191 -16.13 6.40 -8.39
C ILE A 191 -15.86 7.64 -7.49
N THR A 192 -15.52 8.79 -8.10
CA THR A 192 -15.31 10.08 -7.44
C THR A 192 -16.60 10.77 -6.94
N GLY A 193 -17.79 10.21 -7.21
CA GLY A 193 -19.07 10.75 -6.75
C GLY A 193 -19.31 10.70 -5.22
N THR A 194 -18.62 9.84 -4.46
CA THR A 194 -18.89 9.65 -3.02
C THR A 194 -17.88 10.26 -2.05
N SER A 195 -16.76 10.84 -2.52
CA SER A 195 -15.70 11.34 -1.62
C SER A 195 -15.50 12.86 -1.62
N LYS A 196 -16.11 13.61 -2.54
CA LYS A 196 -16.09 15.09 -2.49
C LYS A 196 -17.04 15.70 -1.45
N LYS A 197 -18.04 14.96 -0.95
CA LYS A 197 -19.01 15.44 0.04
C LYS A 197 -18.54 15.38 1.51
N ALA A 198 -17.35 14.84 1.79
CA ALA A 198 -16.82 14.75 3.16
C ALA A 198 -15.78 15.84 3.48
N ALA A 199 -15.61 16.83 2.60
CA ALA A 199 -14.62 17.91 2.75
C ALA A 199 -15.20 19.31 2.47
N THR A 200 -16.53 19.46 2.58
CA THR A 200 -17.25 20.74 2.68
C THR A 200 -18.18 20.67 3.85
#